data_AF-A0A497P1F1-F1
#
_entry.id   AF-A0A497P1F1-F1
#
_cell.length_a   1.000
_cell.length_b   1.000
_cell.length_c   1.000
_cell.angle_alpha   90.00
_cell.angle_beta   90.00
_cell.angle_gamma   90.00
#
_symmetry.space_group_name_H-M   'P 1'
#
loop_
_entity.id
_entity.type
_entity.pdbx_description
1 polymer ?
#
loop_
_entity_poly.entity_id
_entity_poly.type
_entity_poly.pdbx_seq_one_letter_code
_entity_poly.pdbx_strand_id
1 'polypeptide(L)'
;MKNLVIFLYIDALNSSFLKPDVMPFLSNFAAKYHYQVLENVIGYSFAIQSCILSGRYPEETNHWLPYFYAPQKSPMIFKTLNKIGAVIPFDRFPLLRYLTVGRLRSFILEEGVRVNNVPFSIIDKLALYPYYYMCELPFFDELKEVLEKKYQVPLTYIGPPNVRKHF
;
A
#
# COMPACT_ATOMS: atom_id res chain seq x y z
N MET A 1 -24.07 -19.31 -19.39
CA MET A 1 -22.93 -18.37 -19.46
C MET A 1 -22.31 -18.30 -18.08
N LYS A 2 -20.98 -18.37 -17.94
CA LYS A 2 -20.33 -18.05 -16.66
C LYS A 2 -20.48 -16.54 -16.44
N ASN A 3 -21.01 -16.13 -15.29
CA ASN A 3 -21.13 -14.72 -14.94
C ASN A 3 -19.71 -14.17 -14.70
N LEU A 4 -19.32 -13.16 -15.47
CA LEU A 4 -18.10 -12.40 -15.22
C LEU A 4 -18.39 -11.35 -14.14
N VAL A 5 -17.63 -11.37 -13.05
CA VAL A 5 -17.67 -10.33 -12.00
C VAL A 5 -16.45 -9.44 -12.18
N ILE A 6 -16.68 -8.13 -12.26
CA ILE A 6 -15.62 -7.14 -12.36
C ILE A 6 -15.63 -6.32 -11.08
N PHE A 7 -14.49 -6.30 -10.38
CA PHE A 7 -14.24 -5.40 -9.26
C PHE A 7 -13.33 -4.28 -9.73
N LEU A 8 -13.78 -3.03 -9.64
CA LEU A 8 -13.01 -1.85 -10.02
C LEU A 8 -12.67 -1.05 -8.76
N TYR A 9 -11.38 -1.01 -8.42
CA TYR A 9 -10.85 -0.13 -7.37
C TYR A 9 -10.33 1.16 -7.99
N ILE A 10 -10.78 2.30 -7.48
CA ILE A 10 -10.29 3.64 -7.88
C ILE A 10 -9.74 4.31 -6.62
N ASP A 11 -8.43 4.52 -6.60
CA ASP A 11 -7.76 5.11 -5.45
C ASP A 11 -8.22 6.55 -5.23
N ALA A 12 -8.47 6.90 -3.96
CA ALA A 12 -8.89 8.23 -3.52
C ALA A 12 -10.15 8.83 -4.21
N LEU A 13 -11.08 7.99 -4.71
CA LEU A 13 -12.35 8.48 -5.27
C LEU A 13 -13.35 8.87 -4.17
N ASN A 14 -13.41 10.15 -3.86
CA ASN A 14 -14.41 10.69 -2.93
C ASN A 14 -15.81 10.71 -3.59
N SER A 15 -16.83 10.25 -2.85
CA SER A 15 -18.23 10.21 -3.32
C SER A 15 -18.78 11.58 -3.72
N SER A 16 -18.29 12.67 -3.14
CA SER A 16 -18.69 14.03 -3.49
C SER A 16 -18.35 14.45 -4.93
N PHE A 17 -17.46 13.71 -5.62
CA PHE A 17 -17.18 13.92 -7.04
C PHE A 17 -18.18 13.24 -7.98
N LEU A 18 -19.08 12.38 -7.46
CA LEU A 18 -20.12 11.72 -8.26
C LEU A 18 -21.28 12.66 -8.57
N LYS A 19 -20.98 13.73 -9.31
CA LYS A 19 -21.97 14.72 -9.78
C LYS A 19 -22.14 14.64 -11.30
N PRO A 20 -23.33 14.92 -11.85
CA PRO A 20 -23.58 14.88 -13.29
C PRO A 20 -22.64 15.77 -14.12
N ASP A 21 -22.22 16.91 -13.57
CA ASP A 21 -21.34 17.90 -14.21
C ASP A 21 -19.84 17.56 -14.10
N VAL A 22 -19.45 16.69 -13.15
CA VAL A 22 -18.05 16.31 -12.91
C VAL A 22 -17.75 14.91 -13.45
N MET A 23 -18.62 13.94 -13.18
CA MET A 23 -18.48 12.54 -13.56
C MET A 23 -19.80 12.01 -14.15
N PRO A 24 -20.21 12.45 -15.35
CA PRO A 24 -21.52 12.13 -15.92
C PRO A 24 -21.78 10.62 -16.06
N PHE A 25 -20.77 9.85 -16.44
CA PHE A 25 -20.91 8.40 -16.57
C PHE A 25 -21.14 7.72 -15.21
N LEU A 26 -20.27 7.97 -14.22
CA LEU A 26 -20.34 7.32 -12.92
C LEU A 26 -21.55 7.79 -12.10
N SER A 27 -21.92 9.07 -12.20
CA SER A 27 -23.13 9.60 -11.56
C SER A 27 -24.41 8.96 -12.12
N ASN A 28 -24.53 8.84 -13.46
CA ASN A 28 -25.64 8.14 -14.10
C ASN A 28 -25.67 6.66 -13.74
N PHE A 29 -24.50 6.01 -13.65
CA PHE A 29 -24.39 4.62 -13.24
C PHE A 29 -24.86 4.42 -11.79
N ALA A 30 -24.39 5.26 -10.86
CA ALA A 30 -24.78 5.22 -9.46
C ALA A 30 -26.27 5.53 -9.24
N ALA A 31 -26.86 6.43 -10.03
CA ALA A 31 -28.30 6.74 -9.94
C ALA A 31 -29.20 5.61 -10.48
N LYS A 32 -28.72 4.84 -11.46
CA LYS A 32 -29.48 3.75 -12.09
C LYS A 32 -29.42 2.44 -11.31
N TYR A 33 -28.31 2.19 -10.62
CA TYR A 33 -28.03 0.92 -9.93
C TYR A 33 -27.89 1.13 -8.42
N HIS A 34 -27.50 0.09 -7.70
CA HIS A 34 -27.28 0.20 -6.26
C HIS A 34 -26.05 1.07 -5.97
N TYR A 35 -26.21 2.04 -5.07
CA TYR A 35 -25.16 2.94 -4.64
C TYR A 35 -25.13 3.02 -3.11
N GLN A 36 -23.92 2.87 -2.55
CA GLN A 36 -23.68 3.02 -1.12
C GLN A 36 -22.35 3.75 -0.92
N VAL A 37 -22.35 4.72 -0.02
CA VAL A 37 -21.13 5.35 0.47
C VAL A 37 -20.49 4.41 1.49
N LEU A 38 -19.24 4.01 1.25
CA LEU A 38 -18.49 3.18 2.16
C LEU A 38 -17.89 4.04 3.28
N GLU A 39 -18.00 3.57 4.52
CA GLU A 39 -17.24 4.12 5.64
C GLU A 39 -15.77 3.72 5.52
N ASN A 40 -14.88 4.64 5.84
CA ASN A 40 -13.45 4.43 5.66
C ASN A 40 -12.79 3.88 6.92
N VAL A 41 -11.70 3.12 6.76
CA VAL A 41 -10.83 2.67 7.84
C VAL A 41 -9.64 3.61 8.01
N ILE A 42 -9.10 3.71 9.23
CA ILE A 42 -7.86 4.46 9.48
C ILE A 42 -6.68 3.67 8.87
N GLY A 43 -5.74 4.38 8.24
CA GLY A 43 -4.52 3.76 7.67
C GLY A 43 -4.33 3.95 6.16
N TYR A 44 -5.05 4.89 5.54
CA TYR A 44 -4.92 5.24 4.12
C TYR A 44 -5.11 4.04 3.18
N SER A 45 -4.68 4.14 1.92
CA SER A 45 -4.86 3.09 0.91
C SER A 45 -4.28 1.74 1.33
N PHE A 46 -3.23 1.71 2.17
CA PHE A 46 -2.62 0.46 2.65
C PHE A 46 -3.59 -0.37 3.51
N ALA A 47 -4.18 0.26 4.53
CA ALA A 47 -5.16 -0.40 5.38
C ALA A 47 -6.46 -0.70 4.62
N ILE A 48 -6.93 0.24 3.80
CA ILE A 48 -8.15 0.07 3.00
C ILE A 48 -8.05 -1.13 2.07
N GLN A 49 -6.96 -1.23 1.28
CA GLN A 49 -6.75 -2.36 0.38
C GLN A 49 -6.62 -3.68 1.15
N SER A 50 -5.92 -3.66 2.29
CA SER A 50 -5.82 -4.83 3.16
C SER A 50 -7.19 -5.29 3.66
N CYS A 51 -8.07 -4.37 4.04
CA CYS A 51 -9.43 -4.66 4.49
C CYS A 51 -10.29 -5.20 3.34
N ILE A 52 -10.24 -4.57 2.16
CA ILE A 52 -11.00 -5.01 0.97
C ILE A 52 -10.64 -6.44 0.57
N LEU A 53 -9.35 -6.78 0.59
CA LEU A 53 -8.87 -8.10 0.18
C LEU A 53 -9.15 -9.18 1.22
N SER A 54 -8.96 -8.86 2.50
CA SER A 54 -9.03 -9.86 3.57
C SER A 54 -10.40 -9.96 4.24
N GLY A 55 -11.26 -8.96 4.11
CA GLY A 55 -12.50 -8.82 4.87
C GLY A 55 -12.30 -8.59 6.37
N ARG A 56 -11.08 -8.27 6.81
CA ARG A 56 -10.69 -8.07 8.21
C ARG A 56 -10.27 -6.63 8.47
N TYR A 57 -10.49 -6.14 9.68
CA TYR A 57 -10.07 -4.80 10.09
C TYR A 57 -8.54 -4.70 10.30
N PRO A 58 -7.97 -3.48 10.30
CA PRO A 58 -6.54 -3.28 10.52
C PRO A 58 -6.05 -3.81 11.87
N GLU A 59 -6.86 -3.82 12.92
CA GLU A 59 -6.54 -4.40 14.24
C GLU A 59 -6.36 -5.93 14.20
N GLU A 60 -7.05 -6.62 13.30
CA GLU A 60 -6.97 -8.08 13.15
C GLU A 60 -5.77 -8.50 12.31
N THR A 61 -5.35 -7.64 11.39
CA THR A 61 -4.27 -7.90 10.42
C THR A 61 -2.96 -7.21 10.78
N ASN A 62 -3.01 -6.22 11.69
CA ASN A 62 -1.94 -5.29 12.01
C ASN A 62 -1.40 -4.52 10.77
N HIS A 63 -2.20 -4.38 9.71
CA HIS A 63 -1.86 -3.69 8.47
C HIS A 63 -2.40 -2.26 8.45
N TRP A 64 -1.88 -1.41 9.33
CA TRP A 64 -2.30 -0.01 9.44
C TRP A 64 -1.62 0.89 8.42
N LEU A 65 -0.33 0.69 8.19
CA LEU A 65 0.52 1.55 7.38
C LEU A 65 1.67 0.70 6.81
N PRO A 66 2.30 1.12 5.70
CA PRO A 66 3.49 0.45 5.18
C PRO A 66 4.71 0.58 6.11
N TYR A 67 4.58 1.30 7.22
CA TYR A 67 5.56 1.38 8.29
C TYR A 67 4.85 1.52 9.63
N PHE A 68 5.37 0.89 10.67
CA PHE A 68 4.79 0.94 12.02
C PHE A 68 5.89 0.96 13.07
N TYR A 69 5.57 1.52 14.24
CA TYR A 69 6.51 1.61 15.35
C TYR A 69 6.83 0.22 15.89
N ALA A 70 8.07 -0.24 15.66
CA ALA A 70 8.60 -1.51 16.16
C ALA A 70 10.14 -1.46 16.19
N PRO A 71 10.76 -0.71 17.12
CA PRO A 71 12.22 -0.54 17.22
C PRO A 71 13.03 -1.86 17.27
N GLN A 72 12.40 -2.92 17.76
CA GLN A 72 12.96 -4.25 17.96
C GLN A 72 13.07 -5.01 16.63
N LYS A 73 12.16 -4.71 15.69
CA LYS A 73 12.14 -5.26 14.33
C LYS A 73 12.90 -4.36 13.33
N SER A 74 13.37 -3.20 13.76
CA SER A 74 14.04 -2.26 12.87
C SER A 74 15.42 -2.78 12.44
N PRO A 75 15.75 -2.73 11.13
CA PRO A 75 17.06 -3.13 10.61
C PRO A 75 18.23 -2.46 11.34
N MET A 76 19.30 -3.20 11.61
CA MET A 76 20.47 -2.67 12.33
C MET A 76 21.11 -1.46 11.62
N ILE A 77 21.08 -1.43 10.29
CA ILE A 77 21.58 -0.29 9.51
C ILE A 77 20.83 1.01 9.83
N PHE A 78 19.54 0.95 10.15
CA PHE A 78 18.75 2.13 10.49
C PHE A 78 19.20 2.73 11.82
N LYS A 79 19.55 1.89 12.80
CA LYS A 79 20.15 2.34 14.07
C LYS A 79 21.46 3.08 13.83
N THR A 80 22.30 2.57 12.93
CA THR A 80 23.54 3.25 12.53
C THR A 80 23.25 4.59 11.84
N LEU A 81 22.29 4.63 10.91
CA LEU A 81 21.92 5.85 10.22
C LEU A 81 21.32 6.92 11.13
N ASN A 82 20.52 6.54 12.13
CA ASN A 82 20.02 7.50 13.11
C ASN A 82 21.20 8.11 13.91
N LYS A 83 22.11 7.29 14.41
CA LYS A 83 23.30 7.77 15.14
C LYS A 83 24.16 8.72 14.31
N ILE A 84 24.41 8.40 13.03
CA ILE A 84 25.16 9.29 12.14
C ILE A 84 24.31 10.54 11.84
N GLY A 85 23.00 10.38 11.67
CA GLY A 85 22.02 11.44 11.44
C GLY A 85 21.96 12.49 12.56
N ALA A 86 22.29 12.09 13.79
CA ALA A 86 22.41 13.00 14.92
C ALA A 86 23.61 13.95 14.80
N VAL A 87 24.64 13.57 14.04
CA VAL A 87 25.85 14.38 13.81
C VAL A 87 25.77 15.10 12.46
N ILE A 88 25.32 14.39 11.42
CA ILE A 88 25.16 14.91 10.07
C ILE A 88 23.66 14.93 9.76
N PRO A 89 23.01 16.11 9.63
CA PRO A 89 21.58 16.18 9.45
C PRO A 89 21.20 15.83 8.00
N PHE A 90 21.28 14.55 7.64
CA PHE A 90 20.96 14.02 6.32
C PHE A 90 19.61 14.52 5.79
N ASP A 91 18.62 14.63 6.68
CA ASP A 91 17.27 15.10 6.36
C ASP A 91 17.24 16.56 5.84
N ARG A 92 18.28 17.37 6.13
CA ARG A 92 18.42 18.75 5.63
C ARG A 92 19.12 18.84 4.27
N PHE A 93 19.73 17.75 3.79
CA PHE A 93 20.48 17.71 2.54
C PHE A 93 19.84 16.74 1.54
N PRO A 94 18.93 17.22 0.65
CA PRO A 94 18.12 16.35 -0.22
C PRO A 94 18.96 15.39 -1.08
N LEU A 95 20.08 15.86 -1.64
CA LEU A 95 20.96 15.05 -2.47
C LEU A 95 21.60 13.91 -1.66
N LEU A 96 22.13 14.21 -0.48
CA LEU A 96 22.77 13.22 0.39
C LEU A 96 21.75 12.19 0.87
N ARG A 97 20.55 12.65 1.27
CA ARG A 97 19.43 11.78 1.64
C ARG A 97 19.04 10.86 0.48
N TYR A 98 18.87 11.41 -0.72
CA TYR A 98 18.51 10.64 -1.91
C TYR A 98 19.53 9.53 -2.21
N LEU A 99 20.82 9.85 -2.17
CA LEU A 99 21.90 8.88 -2.40
C LEU A 99 21.93 7.80 -1.32
N THR A 100 21.79 8.17 -0.04
CA THR A 100 21.76 7.22 1.06
C THR A 100 20.56 6.29 0.97
N VAL A 101 19.35 6.83 0.76
CA VAL A 101 18.13 6.01 0.58
C VAL A 101 18.23 5.12 -0.66
N GLY A 102 18.78 5.63 -1.76
CA GLY A 102 19.00 4.86 -2.99
C GLY A 102 19.89 3.64 -2.75
N ARG A 103 21.00 3.82 -2.02
CA ARG A 103 21.90 2.70 -1.65
C ARG A 103 21.25 1.72 -0.67
N LEU A 104 20.49 2.20 0.30
CA LEU A 104 19.76 1.30 1.21
C LEU A 104 18.79 0.42 0.44
N ARG A 105 18.07 1.01 -0.53
CA ARG A 105 17.12 0.29 -1.36
C ARG A 105 17.78 -0.78 -2.23
N SER A 106 18.98 -0.53 -2.76
CA SER A 106 19.66 -1.50 -3.64
C SER A 106 20.31 -2.66 -2.90
N PHE A 107 20.69 -2.48 -1.62
CA PHE A 107 21.51 -3.47 -0.90
C PHE A 107 20.84 -4.10 0.33
N ILE A 108 19.81 -3.48 0.90
CA ILE A 108 19.32 -3.87 2.23
C ILE A 108 17.80 -4.03 2.28
N LEU A 109 17.06 -3.12 1.64
CA LEU A 109 15.61 -3.16 1.70
C LEU A 109 15.05 -4.20 0.73
N GLU A 110 14.02 -4.90 1.19
CA GLU A 110 13.22 -5.76 0.33
C GLU A 110 12.62 -4.94 -0.83
N GLU A 111 12.40 -5.62 -1.95
CA GLU A 111 11.76 -5.02 -3.11
C GLU A 111 10.36 -4.49 -2.72
N GLY A 112 10.02 -3.29 -3.18
CA GLY A 112 8.76 -2.62 -2.82
C GLY A 112 8.82 -1.79 -1.52
N VAL A 113 9.83 -1.92 -0.67
CA VAL A 113 9.97 -1.07 0.51
C VAL A 113 10.36 0.36 0.12
N ARG A 114 9.61 1.34 0.63
CA ARG A 114 9.81 2.78 0.35
C ARG A 114 10.07 3.55 1.65
N VAL A 115 11.28 4.09 1.81
CA VAL A 115 11.68 4.90 2.99
C VAL A 115 11.94 6.37 2.66
N ASN A 116 11.66 6.80 1.42
CA ASN A 116 12.00 8.14 0.91
C ASN A 116 11.42 9.27 1.75
N ASN A 117 10.31 9.03 2.44
CA ASN A 117 9.60 10.02 3.26
C ASN A 117 9.75 9.78 4.78
N VAL A 118 10.58 8.81 5.19
CA VAL A 118 10.83 8.52 6.62
C VAL A 118 12.07 9.30 7.09
N PRO A 119 11.95 10.23 8.05
CA PRO A 119 13.11 10.94 8.60
C PRO A 119 14.12 9.95 9.22
N PHE A 120 15.42 10.17 8.99
CA PHE A 120 16.44 9.28 9.57
C PHE A 120 16.51 9.34 11.09
N SER A 121 16.04 10.45 11.68
CA SER A 121 15.91 10.60 13.14
C SER A 121 14.91 9.65 13.79
N ILE A 122 14.03 9.00 13.01
CA ILE A 122 13.05 8.04 13.52
C ILE A 122 13.09 6.68 12.81
N ILE A 123 13.92 6.52 11.77
CA ILE A 123 13.91 5.33 10.90
C ILE A 123 14.25 4.04 11.67
N ASP A 124 15.07 4.14 12.72
CA ASP A 124 15.45 3.03 13.59
C ASP A 124 14.36 2.60 14.59
N LYS A 125 13.25 3.33 14.64
CA LYS A 125 12.07 3.02 15.45
C LYS A 125 10.99 2.30 14.66
N LEU A 126 11.16 2.18 13.34
CA LEU A 126 10.14 1.66 12.44
C LEU A 126 10.50 0.27 11.91
N ALA A 127 9.49 -0.59 11.80
CA ALA A 127 9.46 -1.70 10.88
C ALA A 127 8.76 -1.26 9.59
N LEU A 128 9.14 -1.86 8.46
CA LEU A 128 8.68 -1.49 7.13
C LEU A 128 8.05 -2.69 6.45
N TYR A 129 6.99 -2.45 5.70
CA TYR A 129 6.39 -3.41 4.79
C TYR A 129 6.79 -3.07 3.33
N PRO A 130 7.11 -4.09 2.50
CA PRO A 130 7.18 -3.90 1.07
C PRO A 130 5.78 -3.57 0.57
N TYR A 131 5.57 -2.38 0.00
CA TYR A 131 4.25 -2.01 -0.50
C TYR A 131 4.36 -1.14 -1.74
N TYR A 132 3.68 -1.58 -2.79
CA TYR A 132 3.47 -0.79 -3.99
C TYR A 132 2.05 -0.92 -4.54
N TYR A 133 1.48 -2.13 -4.59
CA TYR A 133 0.18 -2.36 -5.20
C TYR A 133 -0.69 -3.41 -4.48
N MET A 134 -2.00 -3.36 -4.75
CA MET A 134 -3.01 -4.29 -4.20
C MET A 134 -2.66 -5.76 -4.46
N CYS A 135 -2.09 -6.08 -5.63
CA CYS A 135 -1.69 -7.45 -5.99
C CYS A 135 -0.43 -7.96 -5.29
N GLU A 136 0.27 -7.10 -4.54
CA GLU A 136 1.47 -7.45 -3.77
C GLU A 136 1.15 -7.62 -2.27
N LEU A 137 -0.09 -7.33 -1.86
CA LEU A 137 -0.53 -7.59 -0.50
C LEU A 137 -0.69 -9.11 -0.30
N PRO A 138 -0.26 -9.67 0.84
CA PRO A 138 -0.42 -11.11 1.11
C PRO A 138 -1.89 -11.54 1.04
N PHE A 139 -2.81 -10.63 1.37
CA PHE A 139 -4.25 -10.86 1.30
C PHE A 139 -4.79 -11.03 -0.12
N PHE A 140 -4.08 -10.54 -1.15
CA PHE A 140 -4.46 -10.80 -2.53
C PHE A 140 -4.23 -12.27 -2.87
N ASP A 141 -3.08 -12.82 -2.46
CA ASP A 141 -2.77 -14.24 -2.63
C ASP A 141 -3.70 -15.13 -1.81
N GLU A 142 -4.01 -14.75 -0.56
CA GLU A 142 -5.01 -15.45 0.27
C GLU A 142 -6.39 -15.45 -0.42
N LEU A 143 -6.85 -14.30 -0.91
CA LEU A 143 -8.12 -14.19 -1.63
C LEU A 143 -8.13 -15.03 -2.91
N LYS A 144 -7.05 -14.98 -3.68
CA LYS A 144 -6.88 -15.77 -4.89
C LYS A 144 -6.95 -17.26 -4.58
N GLU A 145 -6.24 -17.72 -3.55
CA GLU A 145 -6.25 -19.11 -3.12
C GLU A 145 -7.66 -19.57 -2.74
N VAL A 146 -8.39 -18.75 -1.97
CA VAL A 146 -9.77 -19.05 -1.59
C VAL A 146 -10.67 -19.14 -2.83
N LEU A 147 -10.61 -18.17 -3.74
CA LEU A 147 -11.44 -18.16 -4.95
C LEU A 147 -11.14 -19.35 -5.87
N GLU A 148 -9.86 -19.66 -6.09
CA GLU A 148 -9.45 -20.73 -6.99
C GLU A 148 -9.69 -22.12 -6.40
N LYS A 149 -9.24 -22.36 -5.15
CA LYS A 149 -9.33 -23.70 -4.53
C LYS A 149 -10.74 -24.03 -4.04
N LYS A 150 -11.43 -23.08 -3.41
CA LYS A 150 -12.74 -23.34 -2.79
C LYS A 150 -13.89 -23.12 -3.77
N TYR A 151 -13.81 -22.07 -4.59
CA TYR A 151 -14.94 -21.67 -5.45
C TYR A 151 -14.71 -21.96 -6.93
N GLN A 152 -13.53 -22.42 -7.33
CA GLN A 152 -13.17 -22.69 -8.73
C GLN A 152 -13.36 -21.45 -9.63
N VAL A 153 -13.13 -20.26 -9.04
CA VAL A 153 -13.22 -18.96 -9.70
C VAL A 153 -11.80 -18.41 -9.85
N PRO A 154 -11.32 -18.20 -11.09
CA PRO A 154 -10.02 -17.57 -11.29
C PRO A 154 -10.08 -16.08 -10.92
N LEU A 155 -9.07 -15.60 -10.19
CA LEU A 155 -8.89 -14.17 -9.92
C LEU A 155 -7.79 -13.62 -10.82
N THR A 156 -8.13 -12.61 -11.64
CA THR A 156 -7.17 -11.91 -12.50
C THR A 156 -7.08 -10.45 -12.08
N TYR A 157 -5.86 -9.99 -11.82
CA TYR A 157 -5.58 -8.57 -11.58
C TYR A 157 -5.22 -7.86 -12.88
N ILE A 158 -5.83 -6.71 -13.12
CA ILE A 158 -5.54 -5.82 -14.24
C ILE A 158 -5.26 -4.44 -13.64
N GLY A 159 -4.01 -4.00 -13.68
CA GLY A 159 -3.58 -2.74 -13.10
C GLY A 159 -2.15 -2.38 -13.52
N PRO A 160 -1.55 -1.35 -12.90
CA PRO A 160 -0.14 -1.01 -13.13
C PRO A 160 0.72 -2.28 -13.02
N PRO A 161 1.69 -2.48 -13.93
CA PRO A 161 2.48 -3.70 -13.97
C PRO A 161 3.18 -3.91 -12.62
N ASN A 162 3.30 -5.19 -12.20
CA ASN A 162 4.25 -5.63 -11.18
C ASN A 162 5.52 -4.81 -11.35
N VAL A 163 5.95 -4.15 -10.28
CA VAL A 163 7.09 -3.21 -10.27
C VAL A 163 8.14 -3.68 -11.27
N ARG A 164 8.48 -2.82 -12.25
CA ARG A 164 9.59 -3.09 -13.17
C ARG A 164 10.75 -3.60 -12.31
N LYS A 165 11.15 -4.86 -12.50
CA LYS A 165 12.40 -5.39 -11.96
C LYS A 165 13.48 -4.39 -12.35
N HIS A 166 13.90 -3.56 -11.40
CA HIS A 166 14.99 -2.64 -11.63
C HIS A 166 16.24 -3.51 -11.65
N PHE A 167 16.72 -3.80 -12.86
CA PHE A 167 18.07 -4.29 -13.12
C PHE A 167 19.11 -3.30 -12.58
#